data_AF-A0A7S2JYR7-F1
#
_entry.id   AF-A0A7S2JYR7-F1
#
_cell.length_a   1.000
_cell.length_b   1.000
_cell.length_c   1.000
_cell.angle_alpha   90.00
_cell.angle_beta   90.00
_cell.angle_gamma   90.00
#
_symmetry.space_group_name_H-M   'P 1'
#
loop_
_entity.id
_entity.type
_entity.pdbx_description
1 polymer ?
#
loop_
_entity_poly.entity_id
_entity_poly.type
_entity_poly.pdbx_seq_one_letter_code
_entity_poly.pdbx_strand_id
1 'polypeptide(L)'
;MGNSVRAYTATIVGCAEAGQWEVAMRLLSEMKNENVVPNVVTYSAAISACAKAISLDSSDKETPMDTALSLLERMKDDKSLEPNIVSYNAAIKACAEGLNLDRAFDLVKELKDFGLSPTVVTFGSLVTA
;
A
#
# COMPACT_ATOMS: atom_id res chain seq x y z
N MET A 1 -26.79 -4.54 -7.67
CA MET A 1 -26.27 -5.63 -6.81
C MET A 1 -25.14 -5.02 -6.02
N GLY A 2 -25.39 -4.62 -4.77
CA GLY A 2 -24.38 -3.90 -3.98
C GLY A 2 -23.21 -4.83 -3.68
N ASN A 3 -22.07 -4.58 -4.31
CA ASN A 3 -20.85 -5.31 -3.98
C ASN A 3 -20.51 -5.00 -2.53
N SER A 4 -20.50 -6.04 -1.70
CA SER A 4 -20.21 -5.87 -0.27
C SER A 4 -18.74 -5.46 -0.09
N VAL A 5 -18.44 -4.61 0.91
CA VAL A 5 -17.06 -4.23 1.30
C VAL A 5 -16.11 -5.43 1.30
N ARG A 6 -16.60 -6.59 1.77
CA ARG A 6 -15.86 -7.85 1.83
C ARG A 6 -15.46 -8.41 0.46
N ALA A 7 -16.34 -8.29 -0.54
CA ALA A 7 -16.07 -8.78 -1.90
C ALA A 7 -14.97 -7.94 -2.55
N TYR A 8 -15.09 -6.61 -2.52
CA TYR A 8 -14.04 -5.71 -3.01
C TYR A 8 -12.72 -5.88 -2.26
N THR A 9 -12.77 -6.03 -0.93
CA THR A 9 -11.56 -6.24 -0.14
C THR A 9 -10.87 -7.54 -0.53
N ALA A 10 -11.63 -8.63 -0.71
CA ALA A 10 -11.07 -9.92 -1.12
C ALA A 10 -10.44 -9.87 -2.53
N THR A 11 -11.08 -9.19 -3.48
CA THR A 11 -10.51 -9.03 -4.83
C THR A 11 -9.26 -8.16 -4.82
N ILE A 12 -9.25 -7.06 -4.07
CA ILE A 12 -8.07 -6.20 -3.92
C ILE A 12 -6.91 -6.94 -3.23
N VAL A 13 -7.19 -7.78 -2.23
CA VAL A 13 -6.19 -8.65 -1.60
C VAL A 13 -5.62 -9.64 -2.62
N GLY A 14 -6.45 -10.27 -3.44
CA GLY A 14 -5.98 -11.13 -4.53
C GLY A 14 -5.13 -10.38 -5.55
N CYS A 15 -5.50 -9.14 -5.90
CA CYS A 15 -4.68 -8.28 -6.76
C CYS A 15 -3.32 -7.94 -6.13
N ALA A 16 -3.24 -7.84 -4.80
CA ALA A 16 -1.99 -7.59 -4.09
C ALA A 16 -1.00 -8.74 -4.24
N GLU A 17 -1.48 -9.98 -4.19
CA GLU A 17 -0.65 -11.17 -4.42
C GLU A 17 -0.17 -11.26 -5.88
N ALA A 18 -1.03 -10.86 -6.82
CA ALA A 18 -0.73 -10.85 -8.25
C ALA A 18 0.07 -9.61 -8.72
N GLY A 19 0.29 -8.61 -7.86
CA GLY A 19 0.92 -7.34 -8.23
C GLY A 19 0.12 -6.48 -9.22
N GLN A 20 -1.19 -6.70 -9.32
CA GLN A 20 -2.08 -5.97 -10.24
C GLN A 20 -2.56 -4.65 -9.62
N TRP A 21 -1.63 -3.70 -9.45
CA TRP A 21 -1.89 -2.43 -8.78
C TRP A 21 -2.96 -1.59 -9.49
N GLU A 22 -3.00 -1.57 -10.83
CA GLU A 22 -3.99 -0.84 -11.62
C GLU A 22 -5.43 -1.31 -11.32
N VAL A 23 -5.61 -2.63 -11.24
CA VAL A 23 -6.91 -3.25 -10.95
C VAL A 23 -7.32 -2.93 -9.50
N ALA A 24 -6.38 -3.02 -8.56
CA ALA A 24 -6.61 -2.65 -7.17
C ALA A 24 -7.06 -1.19 -7.03
N MET A 25 -6.42 -0.27 -7.76
CA MET A 25 -6.78 1.16 -7.77
C MET A 25 -8.14 1.44 -8.39
N ARG A 26 -8.46 0.75 -9.49
CA ARG A 26 -9.78 0.84 -10.12
C ARG A 26 -10.87 0.38 -9.17
N LEU A 27 -10.70 -0.76 -8.52
CA LEU A 27 -11.66 -1.30 -7.55
C LEU A 27 -11.82 -0.36 -6.33
N LEU A 28 -10.73 0.23 -5.85
CA LEU A 28 -10.77 1.19 -4.73
C LEU A 28 -11.53 2.48 -5.11
N SER A 29 -11.43 2.90 -6.37
CA SER A 29 -12.19 4.04 -6.91
C SER A 29 -13.68 3.69 -7.10
N GLU A 30 -13.97 2.48 -7.57
CA GLU A 30 -15.31 1.96 -7.72
C GLU A 30 -16.03 1.87 -6.37
N MET A 31 -15.36 1.39 -5.32
CA MET A 31 -15.89 1.40 -3.95
C MET A 31 -16.34 2.81 -3.53
N LYS A 32 -15.52 3.83 -3.79
CA LYS A 32 -15.88 5.23 -3.46
C LYS A 32 -17.09 5.70 -4.26
N ASN A 33 -17.18 5.37 -5.54
CA ASN A 33 -18.30 5.75 -6.40
C ASN A 33 -19.61 5.05 -5.99
N GLU A 34 -19.53 3.83 -5.48
CA GLU A 34 -20.68 3.09 -4.94
C GLU A 34 -21.03 3.47 -3.49
N ASN A 35 -20.39 4.50 -2.92
CA ASN A 35 -20.50 4.90 -1.50
C ASN A 35 -20.14 3.77 -0.51
N VAL A 36 -19.28 2.84 -0.93
CA VAL A 36 -18.72 1.78 -0.12
C VAL A 36 -17.43 2.29 0.50
N VAL A 37 -17.42 2.46 1.83
CA VAL A 37 -16.26 2.99 2.55
C VAL A 37 -15.13 1.94 2.55
N PRO A 38 -13.96 2.22 1.92
CA PRO A 38 -12.80 1.34 2.01
C PRO A 38 -12.26 1.35 3.44
N ASN A 39 -11.77 0.21 3.90
CA ASN A 39 -11.20 0.09 5.25
C ASN A 39 -9.68 -0.02 5.21
N VAL A 40 -9.07 -0.14 6.39
CA VAL A 40 -7.63 -0.30 6.58
C VAL A 40 -7.06 -1.46 5.75
N VAL A 41 -7.77 -2.59 5.66
CA VAL A 41 -7.34 -3.76 4.90
C VAL A 41 -7.34 -3.47 3.41
N THR A 42 -8.38 -2.80 2.91
CA THR A 42 -8.49 -2.43 1.49
C THR A 42 -7.33 -1.53 1.05
N TYR A 43 -7.00 -0.49 1.84
CA TYR A 43 -5.86 0.39 1.55
C TYR A 43 -4.52 -0.35 1.67
N SER A 44 -4.32 -1.13 2.74
CA SER A 44 -3.08 -1.89 2.95
C SER A 44 -2.80 -2.87 1.80
N ALA A 45 -3.85 -3.53 1.30
CA ALA A 45 -3.76 -4.44 0.17
C ALA A 45 -3.44 -3.69 -1.14
N ALA A 46 -4.07 -2.54 -1.40
CA ALA A 46 -3.75 -1.72 -2.57
C ALA A 46 -2.29 -1.23 -2.57
N ILE A 47 -1.78 -0.77 -1.42
CA ILE A 47 -0.36 -0.38 -1.25
C ILE A 47 0.56 -1.58 -1.50
N SER A 48 0.20 -2.76 -0.98
CA SER A 48 0.96 -4.00 -1.18
C SER A 48 1.00 -4.42 -2.65
N ALA A 49 -0.11 -4.24 -3.39
CA ALA A 49 -0.17 -4.48 -4.83
C ALA A 49 0.80 -3.58 -5.59
N CYS A 50 0.88 -2.30 -5.20
CA CYS A 50 1.80 -1.32 -5.79
C CYS A 50 3.26 -1.72 -5.55
N ALA A 51 3.62 -2.08 -4.32
CA ALA A 51 4.96 -2.58 -4.02
C ALA A 51 5.29 -3.79 -4.91
N LYS A 52 4.42 -4.80 -4.92
CA LYS A 52 4.61 -6.00 -5.71
C LYS A 52 4.74 -5.72 -7.22
N ALA A 53 4.00 -4.75 -7.75
CA ALA A 53 4.10 -4.35 -9.15
C ALA A 53 5.50 -3.87 -9.53
N ILE A 54 6.15 -3.07 -8.67
CA ILE A 54 7.52 -2.57 -8.89
C ILE A 54 8.52 -3.73 -8.97
N SER A 55 8.29 -4.81 -8.21
CA SER A 55 9.13 -6.01 -8.27
C SER A 55 8.94 -6.85 -9.54
N LEU A 56 7.78 -6.73 -10.21
CA LEU A 56 7.41 -7.55 -11.36
C LEU A 56 7.70 -6.86 -12.70
N ASP A 57 7.60 -5.53 -12.74
CA ASP A 57 7.81 -4.74 -13.94
C ASP A 57 8.81 -3.60 -13.68
N SER A 58 9.89 -3.59 -14.47
CA SER A 58 10.97 -2.60 -14.39
C SER A 58 10.77 -1.38 -15.30
N SER A 59 9.68 -1.34 -16.07
CA SER A 59 9.46 -0.33 -17.11
C SER A 59 9.00 1.02 -16.54
N ASP A 60 8.16 0.98 -15.50
CA ASP A 60 7.52 2.16 -14.90
C ASP A 60 7.50 2.05 -13.37
N LYS A 61 8.67 2.14 -12.72
CA LYS A 61 8.79 1.98 -11.24
C LYS A 61 8.23 3.17 -10.44
N GLU A 62 8.26 4.38 -11.02
CA GLU A 62 7.92 5.62 -10.33
C GLU A 62 6.41 5.72 -10.05
N THR A 63 5.58 5.37 -11.04
CA THR A 63 4.11 5.42 -10.98
C THR A 63 3.48 4.59 -9.84
N PRO A 64 3.80 3.29 -9.69
CA PRO A 64 3.30 2.48 -8.59
C PRO A 64 3.88 2.90 -7.22
N MET A 65 5.14 3.38 -7.16
CA MET A 65 5.73 3.88 -5.91
C MET A 65 5.01 5.13 -5.41
N ASP A 66 4.81 6.13 -6.27
CA ASP A 66 4.12 7.36 -5.94
C ASP A 66 2.65 7.10 -5.54
N THR A 67 2.01 6.14 -6.21
CA THR A 67 0.67 5.70 -5.86
C THR A 67 0.63 5.07 -4.46
N ALA A 68 1.58 4.20 -4.13
CA ALA A 68 1.68 3.58 -2.81
C ALA A 68 1.83 4.63 -1.70
N LEU A 69 2.68 5.63 -1.92
CA LEU A 69 2.90 6.75 -1.00
C LEU A 69 1.64 7.61 -0.84
N SER A 70 1.02 7.99 -1.96
CA SER A 70 -0.22 8.78 -1.96
C SER A 70 -1.34 8.07 -1.20
N LEU A 71 -1.47 6.74 -1.35
CA LEU A 71 -2.45 5.96 -0.59
C LEU A 71 -2.16 5.94 0.91
N LEU A 72 -0.90 5.83 1.32
CA LEU A 72 -0.52 5.88 2.73
C LEU A 72 -0.83 7.25 3.34
N GLU A 73 -0.49 8.35 2.65
CA GLU A 73 -0.80 9.70 3.12
C GLU A 73 -2.31 9.92 3.24
N ARG A 74 -3.09 9.48 2.24
CA ARG A 74 -4.56 9.51 2.33
C ARG A 74 -5.11 8.71 3.50
N MET A 75 -4.46 7.60 3.85
CA MET A 75 -4.85 6.78 4.99
C MET A 75 -4.50 7.46 6.32
N LYS A 76 -3.43 8.26 6.39
CA LYS A 76 -3.07 9.08 7.56
C LYS A 76 -4.01 10.29 7.72
N ASP A 77 -4.44 10.90 6.62
CA ASP A 77 -5.33 12.06 6.62
C ASP A 77 -6.76 11.72 7.07
N ASP A 78 -7.19 10.47 6.82
CA ASP A 78 -8.52 10.00 7.19
C ASP A 78 -8.55 9.54 8.65
N LYS A 79 -9.22 10.30 9.52
CA LYS A 79 -9.40 9.98 10.95
C LYS A 79 -10.11 8.64 11.21
N SER A 80 -10.79 8.08 10.23
CA SER A 80 -11.44 6.77 10.34
C SER A 80 -10.51 5.59 10.02
N LEU A 81 -9.30 5.88 9.54
CA LEU A 81 -8.30 4.90 9.17
C LEU A 81 -7.06 5.07 10.04
N GLU A 82 -6.60 3.99 10.65
CA GLU A 82 -5.33 3.97 11.37
C GLU A 82 -4.33 3.15 10.56
N PRO A 83 -3.30 3.79 9.98
CA PRO A 83 -2.17 3.09 9.38
C PRO A 83 -1.58 2.09 10.37
N ASN A 84 -1.39 0.86 9.91
CA ASN A 84 -0.78 -0.21 10.69
C ASN A 84 0.58 -0.59 10.11
N ILE A 85 1.26 -1.52 10.78
CA ILE A 85 2.57 -1.98 10.35
C ILE A 85 2.56 -2.59 8.94
N VAL A 86 1.44 -3.17 8.50
CA VAL A 86 1.31 -3.75 7.16
C VAL A 86 1.31 -2.66 6.09
N SER A 87 0.51 -1.60 6.27
CA SER A 87 0.49 -0.46 5.33
C SER A 87 1.85 0.24 5.24
N TYR A 88 2.53 0.47 6.37
CA TYR A 88 3.86 1.07 6.36
C TYR A 88 4.90 0.16 5.72
N ASN A 89 4.94 -1.14 6.08
CA ASN A 89 5.88 -2.08 5.47
C ASN A 89 5.69 -2.16 3.95
N ALA A 90 4.44 -2.16 3.48
CA ALA A 90 4.15 -2.16 2.05
C ALA A 90 4.65 -0.88 1.36
N ALA A 91 4.45 0.29 1.96
CA ALA A 91 4.95 1.56 1.41
C ALA A 91 6.48 1.64 1.43
N ILE A 92 7.12 1.22 2.53
CA ILE A 92 8.58 1.14 2.66
C ILE A 92 9.15 0.20 1.58
N LYS A 93 8.51 -0.95 1.37
CA LYS A 93 8.88 -1.89 0.33
C LYS A 93 8.74 -1.27 -1.07
N ALA A 94 7.65 -0.56 -1.35
CA ALA A 94 7.47 0.13 -2.63
C ALA A 94 8.58 1.16 -2.87
N CYS A 95 8.94 1.96 -1.86
CA CYS A 95 10.05 2.92 -1.97
C CYS A 95 11.40 2.23 -2.19
N ALA A 96 11.64 1.13 -1.47
CA ALA A 96 12.88 0.37 -1.58
C ALA A 96 13.03 -0.25 -2.97
N GLU A 97 12.01 -0.93 -3.49
CA GLU A 97 12.01 -1.53 -4.83
C GLU A 97 12.01 -0.46 -5.95
N GLY A 98 11.45 0.72 -5.65
CA GLY A 98 11.48 1.92 -6.48
C GLY A 98 12.79 2.70 -6.42
N LEU A 99 13.83 2.18 -5.74
CA LEU A 99 15.15 2.79 -5.57
C LEU A 99 15.15 4.15 -4.83
N ASN A 100 14.07 4.48 -4.12
CA ASN A 100 13.96 5.68 -3.28
C ASN A 100 14.19 5.31 -1.80
N LEU A 101 15.45 5.00 -1.48
CA LEU A 101 15.84 4.60 -0.14
C LEU A 101 15.68 5.72 0.90
N ASP A 102 15.89 6.98 0.50
CA ASP A 102 15.73 8.13 1.41
C ASP A 102 14.31 8.19 1.97
N ARG A 103 13.30 8.10 1.09
CA ARG A 103 11.89 8.07 1.52
C ARG A 103 11.57 6.81 2.31
N ALA A 104 12.14 5.66 1.95
CA ALA A 104 11.96 4.42 2.69
C ALA A 104 12.46 4.54 4.14
N PHE A 105 13.62 5.16 4.36
CA PHE A 105 14.15 5.41 5.71
C PHE A 105 13.31 6.42 6.49
N ASP A 106 12.79 7.46 5.84
CA ASP A 106 11.90 8.42 6.50
C ASP A 106 10.60 7.75 6.96
N LEU A 107 10.00 6.87 6.13
CA LEU A 107 8.84 6.08 6.54
C LEU A 107 9.15 5.14 7.72
N VAL A 108 10.36 4.60 7.83
CA VAL A 108 10.77 3.80 9.01
C VAL A 108 10.86 4.65 10.28
N LYS A 109 11.30 5.91 10.17
CA LYS A 109 11.30 6.84 11.30
C LYS A 109 9.86 7.21 11.69
N GLU A 110 9.04 7.58 10.71
CA GLU A 110 7.61 7.89 10.92
C GLU A 110 6.87 6.71 11.58
N LEU A 111 7.15 5.48 11.16
CA LEU A 111 6.60 4.26 11.77
C LEU A 111 6.93 4.18 13.27
N LYS A 112 8.17 4.50 13.66
CA LYS A 112 8.58 4.52 15.08
C LYS A 112 7.92 5.65 15.85
N ASP A 113 7.81 6.83 15.24
CA ASP A 113 7.15 7.99 15.85
C ASP A 113 5.65 7.75 16.06
N PHE A 114 5.03 6.95 15.19
CA PHE A 114 3.66 6.45 15.34
C PHE A 114 3.51 5.37 16.44
N GLY A 115 4.61 4.98 17.09
CA GLY A 115 4.62 3.95 18.15
C GLY A 115 4.62 2.51 17.64
N LEU A 116 4.77 2.30 16.33
CA LEU A 116 4.90 0.97 15.75
C LEU A 116 6.36 0.52 15.77
N SER A 117 6.60 -0.76 16.04
CA SER A 117 7.96 -1.31 16.03
C SER A 117 8.31 -1.85 14.64
N PRO A 118 9.40 -1.37 14.00
CA PRO A 118 9.88 -1.99 12.77
C PRO A 118 10.13 -3.48 12.99
N THR A 119 9.73 -4.31 12.03
CA THR A 119 9.88 -5.76 12.10
C THR A 119 10.96 -6.25 11.13
N VAL A 120 11.29 -7.54 11.19
CA VAL A 120 12.20 -8.19 10.23
C VAL A 120 11.75 -7.93 8.79
N VAL A 121 10.44 -7.86 8.53
CA VAL A 121 9.89 -7.51 7.22
C VAL A 121 10.29 -6.09 6.80
N THR A 122 10.22 -5.12 7.73
CA THR A 122 10.58 -3.72 7.47
C THR A 122 12.04 -3.58 7.02
N PHE A 123 12.96 -4.22 7.75
CA PHE A 123 14.38 -4.18 7.40
C PHE A 123 14.70 -5.05 6.19
N GLY A 124 14.03 -6.21 6.05
CA GLY A 124 14.16 -7.07 4.87
C GLY A 124 13.82 -6.34 3.58
N SER A 125 12.76 -5.52 3.59
CA SER A 125 12.36 -4.70 2.44
C SER A 125 13.43 -3.69 2.02
N LEU A 126 14.22 -3.14 2.95
CA LEU A 126 15.33 -2.23 2.65
C LEU A 126 16.57 -2.95 2.10
N VAL A 127 16.77 -4.23 2.44
CA VAL A 127 17.93 -5.03 2.01
C VAL A 127 17.72 -5.65 0.62
N THR A 128 16.47 -5.92 0.23
CA THR A 128 16.12 -6.47 -1.08
C THR A 128 16.01 -5.43 -2.22
N ALA A 129 16.29 -4.15 -1.94
CA ALA A 129 16.32 -3.07 -2.92
C ALA A 129 17.49 -3.17 -3.91
#